data_AF-A0AAD7LI26-F1
#
_entry.id   AF-A0AAD7LI26-F1
#
_cell.length_a   1.000
_cell.length_b   1.000
_cell.length_c   1.000
_cell.angle_alpha   90.00
_cell.angle_beta   90.00
_cell.angle_gamma   90.00
#
_symmetry.space_group_name_H-M   'P 1'
#
loop_
_entity.id
_entity.type
_entity.pdbx_description
1 polymer ?
#
loop_
_entity_poly.entity_id
_entity_poly.type
_entity_poly.pdbx_seq_one_letter_code
_entity_poly.pdbx_strand_id
1 'polypeptide(L)'
;MNIRPLEIENGLFLVQRIKLNLTIYPSSLIVTKPIDEWKVKRALIDFLETSLSIPISVPEEDIRIKRLKELKKRKREDPVASGALFIRDLGFLIKKLEKGVEEDDLKRRNC
;
A
#
# COMPACT_ATOMS: atom_id res chain seq x y z
N MET A 1 18.22 -6.71 3.14
CA MET A 1 17.38 -5.95 4.10
C MET A 1 16.98 -6.92 5.21
N ASN A 2 17.38 -6.70 6.46
CA ASN A 2 16.99 -7.58 7.56
C ASN A 2 15.57 -7.21 7.97
N ILE A 3 14.61 -8.13 7.85
CA ILE A 3 13.17 -7.87 8.06
C ILE A 3 12.68 -8.47 9.39
N ARG A 4 13.60 -9.04 10.18
CA ARG A 4 13.29 -9.64 11.49
C ARG A 4 13.12 -8.54 12.54
N PRO A 5 12.20 -8.73 13.52
CA PRO A 5 12.08 -7.82 14.65
C PRO A 5 13.42 -7.72 15.40
N LEU A 6 13.84 -6.50 15.72
CA LEU A 6 15.03 -6.24 16.51
C LEU A 6 14.62 -6.15 17.98
N GLU A 7 15.11 -7.05 18.82
CA GLU A 7 14.91 -6.95 20.27
C GLU A 7 15.63 -5.69 20.78
N ILE A 8 14.93 -4.89 21.56
CA ILE A 8 15.50 -3.73 22.25
C ILE A 8 15.91 -4.20 23.64
N GLU A 9 14.96 -4.24 24.59
CA GLU A 9 15.12 -4.74 25.95
C GLU A 9 13.75 -5.17 26.51
N ASN A 10 13.75 -5.96 27.59
CA ASN A 10 12.54 -6.35 28.34
C ASN A 10 11.44 -7.02 27.48
N GLY A 11 11.81 -7.78 26.44
CA GLY A 11 10.86 -8.42 25.53
C GLY A 11 10.15 -7.47 24.58
N LEU A 12 10.63 -6.23 24.42
CA LEU A 12 10.14 -5.30 23.40
C LEU A 12 10.89 -5.51 22.08
N PHE A 13 10.14 -5.53 20.99
CA PHE A 13 10.67 -5.73 19.66
C PHE A 13 10.35 -4.55 18.75
N LEU A 14 11.39 -4.03 18.08
CA LEU A 14 11.26 -3.06 17.01
C LEU A 14 10.90 -3.80 15.71
N VAL A 15 9.71 -3.53 15.20
CA VAL A 15 9.22 -4.11 13.93
C VAL A 15 9.20 -3.02 12.86
N GLN A 16 9.78 -3.30 11.70
CA GLN A 16 9.74 -2.39 10.57
C GLN A 16 8.33 -2.31 9.97
N ARG A 17 7.91 -1.09 9.64
CA ARG A 17 6.61 -0.81 9.02
C ARG A 17 6.79 0.20 7.91
N ILE A 18 5.96 0.11 6.87
CA ILE A 18 5.95 1.07 5.77
C ILE A 18 4.69 1.94 5.88
N LYS A 19 4.85 3.25 5.72
CA LYS A 19 3.74 4.19 5.58
C LYS A 19 3.82 4.83 4.20
N LEU A 20 2.78 4.63 3.39
CA LEU A 20 2.61 5.27 2.10
C LEU A 20 1.58 6.39 2.24
N ASN A 21 1.97 7.63 1.94
CA ASN A 21 1.03 8.74 1.89
C ASN A 21 0.40 8.80 0.49
N LEU A 22 -0.92 8.85 0.44
CA LEU A 22 -1.70 8.85 -0.80
C LEU A 22 -2.30 10.23 -1.04
N THR A 23 -2.17 10.72 -2.26
CA THR A 23 -2.88 11.91 -2.73
C THR A 23 -3.62 11.52 -3.99
N ILE A 24 -4.95 11.69 -3.98
CA ILE A 24 -5.83 11.19 -5.03
C ILE A 24 -6.29 12.37 -5.86
N TYR A 25 -5.98 12.35 -7.14
CA TYR A 25 -6.40 13.34 -8.12
C TYR A 25 -7.54 12.78 -8.97
N PRO A 26 -8.45 13.64 -9.46
CA PRO A 26 -9.49 13.20 -10.36
C PRO A 26 -8.90 12.94 -11.75
N SER A 27 -9.32 11.83 -12.38
CA SER A 27 -8.97 11.54 -13.79
C SER A 27 -9.85 12.31 -14.79
N SER A 28 -11.05 12.72 -14.36
CA SER A 28 -12.01 13.47 -15.19
C SER A 28 -12.04 14.95 -14.81
N LEU A 29 -12.36 15.77 -15.80
CA LEU A 29 -12.45 17.24 -15.70
C LEU A 29 -13.59 17.71 -14.80
N ILE A 30 -14.61 16.88 -14.59
CA ILE A 30 -15.79 17.22 -13.81
C ILE A 30 -16.00 16.16 -12.74
N VAL A 31 -15.75 16.55 -11.49
CA VAL A 31 -16.04 15.74 -10.30
C VAL A 31 -17.42 16.12 -9.79
N THR A 32 -18.44 15.41 -10.26
CA THR A 32 -19.84 15.69 -9.88
C THR A 32 -20.24 15.05 -8.56
N LYS A 33 -19.51 14.03 -8.11
CA LYS A 33 -19.81 13.27 -6.90
C LYS A 33 -18.60 13.31 -5.96
N PRO A 34 -18.84 13.40 -4.63
CA PRO A 34 -17.77 13.22 -3.67
C PRO A 34 -17.17 11.81 -3.81
N ILE A 35 -15.89 11.71 -3.52
CA ILE A 35 -15.22 10.41 -3.45
C ILE A 35 -15.82 9.58 -2.32
N ASP A 36 -16.10 8.32 -2.61
CA ASP A 36 -16.56 7.34 -1.63
C ASP A 36 -15.33 6.72 -0.96
N GLU A 37 -15.09 7.11 0.29
CA GLU A 37 -13.91 6.67 1.06
C GLU A 37 -13.90 5.15 1.25
N TRP A 38 -15.05 4.55 1.52
CA TRP A 38 -15.19 3.11 1.72
C TRP A 38 -14.87 2.35 0.44
N LYS A 39 -15.43 2.79 -0.69
CA LYS A 39 -15.18 2.17 -1.99
C LYS A 39 -13.71 2.24 -2.39
N VAL A 40 -13.03 3.36 -2.10
CA VAL A 40 -11.59 3.52 -2.35
C VAL A 40 -10.77 2.57 -1.47
N LYS A 41 -11.10 2.47 -0.18
CA LYS A 41 -10.43 1.51 0.72
C LYS A 41 -10.57 0.09 0.22
N ARG A 42 -11.80 -0.34 -0.11
CA ARG A 42 -12.08 -1.68 -0.65
C ARG A 42 -11.30 -1.95 -1.93
N ALA A 43 -11.32 -1.00 -2.88
CA ALA A 43 -10.56 -1.14 -4.12
C ALA A 43 -9.04 -1.25 -3.89
N LEU A 44 -8.49 -0.53 -2.91
CA LEU A 44 -7.07 -0.65 -2.55
C LEU A 44 -6.74 -2.01 -1.94
N ILE A 45 -7.58 -2.53 -1.03
CA ILE A 45 -7.42 -3.88 -0.45
C ILE A 45 -7.46 -4.92 -1.57
N ASP A 46 -8.52 -4.90 -2.38
CA ASP A 46 -8.71 -5.85 -3.46
C ASP A 46 -7.52 -5.81 -4.44
N PHE A 47 -7.00 -4.62 -4.77
CA PHE A 47 -5.80 -4.47 -5.62
C PHE A 47 -4.55 -5.09 -4.98
N LEU A 48 -4.27 -4.79 -3.71
CA LEU A 48 -3.07 -5.29 -3.01
C LEU A 48 -3.08 -6.82 -2.88
N GLU A 49 -4.25 -7.42 -2.71
CA GLU A 49 -4.41 -8.86 -2.56
C GLU A 49 -4.40 -9.61 -3.90
N THR A 50 -4.97 -9.04 -4.96
CA THR A 50 -5.25 -9.78 -6.21
C THR A 50 -4.42 -9.37 -7.41
N SER A 51 -3.92 -8.13 -7.44
CA SER A 51 -3.33 -7.54 -8.65
C SER A 51 -1.80 -7.49 -8.65
N LEU A 52 -1.16 -7.81 -7.52
CA LEU A 52 0.29 -7.87 -7.38
C LEU A 52 0.81 -9.30 -7.57
N SER A 53 2.07 -9.45 -8.02
CA SER A 53 2.70 -10.77 -8.18
C SER A 53 2.89 -11.52 -6.86
N ILE A 54 2.92 -10.79 -5.73
CA ILE A 54 2.87 -11.32 -4.38
C ILE A 54 1.76 -10.56 -3.65
N PRO A 55 0.69 -11.26 -3.21
CA PRO A 55 -0.39 -10.66 -2.45
C PRO A 55 0.11 -9.97 -1.18
N ILE A 56 -0.41 -8.77 -0.91
CA ILE A 56 -0.16 -8.03 0.33
C ILE A 56 -1.50 -7.88 1.05
N SER A 57 -1.67 -8.58 2.17
CA SER A 57 -2.87 -8.42 3.00
C SER A 57 -2.69 -7.23 3.93
N VAL A 58 -3.69 -6.35 3.96
CA VAL A 58 -3.69 -5.15 4.80
C VAL A 58 -5.05 -5.02 5.50
N PRO A 59 -5.08 -4.90 6.84
CA PRO A 59 -6.32 -4.64 7.57
C PRO A 59 -6.95 -3.31 7.16
N GLU A 60 -8.27 -3.20 7.25
CA GLU A 60 -8.96 -1.99 6.79
C GLU A 60 -8.66 -0.75 7.66
N GLU A 61 -8.39 -0.97 8.94
CA GLU A 61 -7.95 0.07 9.89
C GLU A 61 -6.59 0.68 9.55
N ASP A 62 -5.78 -0.06 8.78
CA ASP A 62 -4.47 0.38 8.28
C ASP A 62 -4.59 1.18 6.97
N ILE A 63 -5.81 1.36 6.45
CA ILE A 63 -6.09 2.25 5.34
C ILE A 63 -6.91 3.44 5.83
N ARG A 64 -6.32 4.63 5.71
CA ARG A 64 -6.98 5.89 6.02
C ARG A 64 -7.18 6.66 4.73
N ILE A 65 -8.42 6.87 4.34
CA ILE A 65 -8.81 7.73 3.22
C ILE A 65 -9.67 8.84 3.79
N LYS A 66 -9.43 10.07 3.38
CA LYS A 66 -10.20 11.23 3.81
C LYS A 66 -10.48 12.12 2.62
N ARG A 67 -11.76 12.34 2.34
CA ARG A 67 -12.20 13.29 1.32
C ARG A 67 -11.83 14.70 1.74
N LEU A 68 -11.34 15.47 0.79
CA LEU A 68 -11.10 16.89 1.00
C LEU A 68 -12.44 17.63 0.77
N LYS A 69 -12.81 18.54 1.67
CA LYS A 69 -14.21 19.00 1.85
C LYS A 69 -14.74 19.94 0.76
N GLU A 70 -13.87 20.68 0.06
CA GLU A 70 -14.34 21.80 -0.78
C GLU A 70 -14.41 21.45 -2.26
N LEU A 71 -15.52 20.86 -2.72
CA LEU A 71 -15.72 20.60 -4.16
C LEU A 71 -15.98 21.87 -4.97
N LYS A 72 -16.55 22.92 -4.36
CA LYS A 72 -17.05 24.12 -5.07
C LYS A 72 -16.01 25.24 -5.26
N LYS A 73 -14.90 25.21 -4.52
CA LYS A 73 -13.81 26.22 -4.57
C LYS A 73 -12.49 25.64 -5.08
N ARG A 74 -12.51 24.39 -5.55
CA ARG A 74 -11.30 23.68 -5.98
C ARG A 74 -10.88 24.09 -7.39
N LYS A 75 -9.57 24.20 -7.59
CA LYS A 75 -8.95 24.20 -8.90
C LYS A 75 -8.97 22.78 -9.48
N ARG A 76 -8.87 22.68 -10.80
CA ARG A 76 -9.00 21.42 -11.54
C ARG A 76 -7.95 20.40 -11.13
N GLU A 77 -6.74 20.87 -10.86
CA GLU A 77 -5.58 20.11 -10.44
C GLU A 77 -5.55 19.79 -8.94
N ASP A 78 -6.54 20.24 -8.17
CA ASP A 78 -6.55 20.01 -6.74
C ASP A 78 -6.93 18.54 -6.42
N PRO A 79 -6.29 17.95 -5.40
CA PRO A 79 -6.61 16.59 -4.98
C PRO A 79 -8.05 16.49 -4.48
N VAL A 80 -8.70 15.36 -4.74
CA VAL A 80 -10.06 15.04 -4.28
C VAL A 80 -10.06 14.37 -2.91
N ALA A 81 -9.02 13.63 -2.60
CA ALA A 81 -8.80 12.98 -1.30
C ALA A 81 -7.31 12.88 -0.97
N SER A 82 -7.05 12.66 0.30
CA SER A 82 -5.73 12.30 0.81
C SER A 82 -5.87 11.09 1.72
N GLY A 83 -4.77 10.38 1.94
CA GLY A 83 -4.79 9.19 2.76
C GLY A 83 -3.42 8.70 3.17
N ALA A 84 -3.43 7.61 3.94
CA ALA A 84 -2.25 6.86 4.28
C ALA A 84 -2.57 5.36 4.30
N LEU A 85 -1.66 4.57 3.77
CA LEU A 85 -1.66 3.12 3.83
C LEU A 85 -0.50 2.67 4.73
N PHE A 86 -0.80 1.88 5.74
CA PHE A 86 0.19 1.31 6.64
C PHE A 86 0.37 -0.17 6.32
N ILE A 87 1.59 -0.59 6.01
CA ILE A 87 1.93 -1.99 5.79
C ILE A 87 2.78 -2.44 6.98
N ARG A 88 2.17 -3.27 7.84
CA ARG A 88 2.79 -3.78 9.06
C ARG A 88 3.52 -5.10 8.82
N ASP A 89 2.93 -5.96 8.01
CA ASP A 89 3.55 -7.23 7.62
C ASP A 89 4.38 -7.05 6.35
N LEU A 90 5.70 -7.19 6.50
CA LEU A 90 6.66 -7.10 5.42
C LEU A 90 7.14 -8.48 4.94
N GLY A 91 6.48 -9.57 5.36
CA GLY A 91 6.81 -10.94 4.96
C GLY A 91 6.78 -11.16 3.44
N PHE A 92 6.01 -10.38 2.69
CA PHE A 92 6.00 -10.43 1.23
C PHE A 92 7.36 -10.07 0.60
N LEU A 93 8.19 -9.26 1.27
CA LEU A 93 9.54 -8.93 0.81
C LEU A 93 10.49 -10.14 0.90
N ILE A 94 10.31 -10.99 1.91
CA ILE A 94 11.09 -12.23 2.06
C ILE A 94 10.75 -13.17 0.90
N LYS A 95 9.46 -13.40 0.64
CA LYS A 95 8.99 -14.23 -0.49
C LYS A 95 9.51 -13.73 -1.84
N LYS A 96 9.61 -12.42 -2.01
CA LYS A 96 10.18 -11.82 -3.24
C LYS A 96 11.67 -12.14 -3.38
N LEU A 97 12.42 -12.04 -2.30
CA LEU A 97 13.85 -12.34 -2.30
C LEU A 97 14.10 -13.82 -2.61
N GLU A 98 13.31 -14.71 -2.01
CA GLU A 98 13.37 -16.16 -2.26
C GLU A 98 13.08 -16.50 -3.73
N LYS A 99 11.99 -15.97 -4.31
CA LYS A 99 11.68 -16.17 -5.74
C LYS A 99 12.79 -15.68 -6.68
N GLY A 100 13.42 -14.55 -6.36
CA GLY A 100 14.53 -14.03 -7.18
C GLY A 100 15.74 -14.97 -7.21
N VAL A 101 16.04 -15.61 -6.07
CA VAL A 101 17.12 -16.62 -5.99
C VAL A 101 16.76 -17.87 -6.80
N GLU A 102 15.53 -18.36 -6.72
CA GLU A 102 15.06 -19.50 -7.51
C GLU A 102 15.12 -19.24 -9.03
N GLU A 103 14.73 -18.04 -9.48
CA GLU A 103 14.80 -17.64 -10.88
C GLU A 103 16.25 -17.56 -11.40
N ASP A 104 17.18 -17.03 -10.59
CA ASP A 104 18.59 -16.95 -10.97
C ASP A 104 19.27 -18.33 -11.00
N ASP A 105 18.93 -19.22 -10.06
CA ASP A 105 19.41 -20.61 -10.06
C ASP A 105 18.83 -21.45 -11.19
N LEU A 106 17.61 -21.15 -11.65
CA LEU A 106 17.01 -21.77 -12.83
C LEU A 106 17.70 -21.30 -14.11
N LYS A 107 18.01 -20.00 -14.23
CA LYS A 107 18.80 -19.47 -15.36
C LYS A 107 20.18 -20.11 -15.43
N ARG A 108 20.86 -20.27 -14.29
CA ARG A 108 22.18 -20.92 -14.22
C ARG A 108 22.16 -22.41 -14.58
N ARG A 109 21.05 -23.12 -14.33
CA ARG A 109 20.90 -24.55 -14.69
C ARG A 109 20.55 -24.76 -16.17
N ASN A 110 20.06 -23.74 -16.84
CA ASN A 110 19.63 -23.79 -18.24
C ASN A 110 20.64 -23.11 -19.21
N CYS A 111 21.83 -22.75 -18.72
CA CYS A 111 22.95 -22.24 -19.51
C CYS A 111 24.11 -23.24 -19.55
#